data_AF-A0A9D8C237-F1
#
_entry.id   AF-A0A9D8C237-F1
#
_cell.length_a   1.000
_cell.length_b   1.000
_cell.length_c   1.000
_cell.angle_alpha   90.00
_cell.angle_beta   90.00
_cell.angle_gamma   90.00
#
_symmetry.space_group_name_H-M   'P 1'
#
loop_
_entity.id
_entity.type
_entity.pdbx_description
1 polymer ?
#
loop_
_entity_poly.entity_id
_entity_poly.type
_entity_poly.pdbx_seq_one_letter_code
_entity_poly.pdbx_strand_id
1 'polypeptide(L)'
;MRVVLLLLALYAGVCRSVGALEPPEPLVVSASRRPEPLWETPAALSVIGGEQLDGAGPRVQAAEALQRLPGMLAADRGNYAQDPQLSVRGFGARAAFGVRGIKLISDGIPASIPDGQGQASSFALGSADRIEVLRGPM
;
A
#
# COMPACT_ATOMS: atom_id res chain seq x y z
N MET A 1 3.04 14.12 53.66
CA MET A 1 1.86 13.39 54.16
C MET A 1 1.29 12.59 53.00
N ARG A 2 1.17 11.27 53.14
CA ARG A 2 0.64 10.36 52.10
C ARG A 2 -0.80 10.01 52.48
N VAL A 3 -1.75 10.27 51.58
CA VAL A 3 -3.13 9.80 51.70
C VAL A 3 -3.42 8.95 50.47
N VAL A 4 -3.62 7.66 50.71
CA VAL A 4 -4.06 6.66 49.74
C VAL A 4 -5.58 6.59 49.89
N LEU A 5 -6.33 6.92 48.83
CA LEU A 5 -7.77 6.69 48.79
C LEU A 5 -8.05 5.52 47.84
N LEU A 6 -8.36 4.38 48.46
CA LEU A 6 -8.76 3.14 47.82
C LEU A 6 -10.28 3.18 47.70
N LEU A 7 -10.81 3.37 46.49
CA LEU A 7 -12.25 3.34 46.23
C LEU A 7 -12.55 2.19 45.28
N LEU A 8 -12.82 1.04 45.90
CA LEU A 8 -13.22 -0.22 45.29
C LEU A 8 -14.74 -0.33 45.48
N ALA A 9 -15.52 0.15 44.52
CA ALA A 9 -16.96 -0.12 44.43
C ALA A 9 -17.54 0.35 43.08
N LEU A 10 -17.69 -0.58 42.14
CA LEU A 10 -18.92 -0.87 41.38
C LEU A 10 -18.56 -1.80 40.19
N TYR A 11 -18.37 -3.08 40.48
CA TYR A 11 -18.28 -4.13 39.47
C TYR A 11 -19.70 -4.65 39.16
N ALA A 12 -20.59 -3.76 38.71
CA ALA A 12 -21.94 -4.13 38.32
C ALA A 12 -22.37 -3.34 37.07
N GLY A 13 -22.38 -4.02 35.92
CA GLY A 13 -23.39 -3.76 34.90
C GLY A 13 -23.08 -2.72 33.83
N VAL A 14 -21.89 -2.74 33.21
CA VAL A 14 -21.76 -2.21 31.84
C VAL A 14 -21.48 -3.36 30.89
N CYS A 15 -22.53 -4.13 30.57
CA CYS A 15 -22.55 -4.94 29.37
C CYS A 15 -22.65 -3.97 28.19
N ARG A 16 -21.50 -3.55 27.67
CA ARG A 16 -21.44 -2.77 26.44
C ARG A 16 -21.84 -3.75 25.34
N SER A 17 -23.02 -3.58 24.75
CA SER A 17 -23.42 -4.30 23.55
C SER A 17 -22.35 -4.04 22.50
N VAL A 18 -21.53 -5.06 22.22
CA VAL A 18 -20.67 -5.07 21.05
C VAL A 18 -21.63 -5.02 19.87
N GLY A 19 -21.78 -3.85 19.26
CA GLY A 19 -22.54 -3.69 18.03
C GLY A 19 -22.05 -4.75 17.05
N ALA A 20 -22.98 -5.40 16.37
CA ALA A 20 -22.68 -6.39 15.35
C ALA A 20 -21.55 -5.83 14.46
N LEU A 21 -20.39 -6.48 14.48
CA LEU A 21 -19.31 -6.17 13.57
C LEU A 21 -19.84 -6.52 12.19
N GLU A 22 -20.30 -5.49 11.48
CA GLU A 22 -20.56 -5.61 10.04
C GLU A 22 -19.27 -6.19 9.45
N PRO A 23 -19.32 -7.37 8.82
CA PRO A 23 -18.12 -7.99 8.30
C PRO A 23 -17.45 -6.98 7.38
N PRO A 24 -16.16 -6.67 7.58
CA PRO A 24 -15.49 -5.67 6.78
C PRO A 24 -15.69 -6.02 5.31
N GLU A 25 -16.09 -5.04 4.51
CA GLU A 25 -16.27 -5.25 3.07
C GLU A 25 -15.00 -5.91 2.51
N PRO A 26 -15.14 -7.00 1.73
CA PRO A 26 -13.99 -7.71 1.22
C PRO A 26 -13.14 -6.77 0.38
N LEU A 27 -11.88 -6.61 0.75
CA LEU A 27 -10.93 -5.80 -0.01
C LEU A 27 -10.67 -6.47 -1.36
N VAL A 28 -11.38 -6.02 -2.39
CA VAL A 28 -11.25 -6.50 -3.75
C VAL A 28 -10.01 -5.89 -4.38
N VAL A 29 -9.13 -6.77 -4.85
CA VAL A 29 -7.86 -6.38 -5.46
C VAL A 29 -8.04 -6.30 -6.97
N SER A 30 -7.59 -5.21 -7.57
CA SER A 30 -7.59 -4.97 -9.01
C SER A 30 -6.28 -5.33 -9.71
N ALA A 31 -5.19 -5.52 -8.95
CA ALA A 31 -3.89 -5.93 -9.47
C ALA A 31 -3.86 -7.36 -10.07
N SER A 32 -4.80 -8.23 -9.70
CA SER A 32 -5.01 -9.56 -10.29
C SER A 32 -5.73 -9.46 -11.65
N ARG A 33 -5.65 -10.52 -12.47
CA ARG A 33 -6.35 -10.56 -13.78
C ARG A 33 -7.88 -10.50 -13.65
N ARG A 34 -8.42 -10.84 -12.48
CA ARG A 34 -9.83 -10.72 -12.12
C ARG A 34 -9.94 -10.07 -10.74
N PRO A 35 -10.88 -9.13 -10.55
CA PRO A 35 -11.17 -8.59 -9.22
C PRO A 35 -11.57 -9.74 -8.29
N GLU A 36 -10.75 -10.02 -7.29
CA GLU A 36 -10.97 -11.11 -6.34
C GLU A 36 -10.57 -10.66 -4.92
N PRO A 37 -11.12 -11.27 -3.87
CA PRO A 37 -10.77 -10.95 -2.50
C PRO A 37 -9.29 -11.23 -2.21
N LEU A 38 -8.66 -10.40 -1.37
CA LEU A 38 -7.26 -10.54 -0.98
C LEU A 38 -6.85 -11.96 -0.53
N TRP A 39 -7.73 -12.67 0.18
CA TRP A 39 -7.47 -14.03 0.71
C TRP A 39 -7.61 -15.15 -0.33
N GLU A 40 -8.17 -14.84 -1.51
CA GLU A 40 -8.31 -15.79 -2.62
C GLU A 40 -7.21 -15.63 -3.66
N THR A 41 -6.48 -14.50 -3.65
CA THR A 41 -5.39 -14.25 -4.59
C THR A 41 -4.18 -15.15 -4.30
N PRO A 42 -3.74 -16.00 -5.25
CA PRO A 42 -2.61 -16.91 -5.08
C PRO A 42 -1.24 -16.20 -5.24
N ALA A 43 -1.12 -14.94 -4.82
CA ALA A 43 0.11 -14.14 -4.90
C ALA A 43 0.33 -13.29 -3.66
N ALA A 44 1.58 -12.89 -3.41
CA ALA A 44 1.90 -12.04 -2.29
C ALA A 44 1.47 -10.60 -2.59
N LEU A 45 0.38 -10.16 -1.98
CA LEU A 45 -0.16 -8.82 -2.19
C LEU A 45 0.03 -7.91 -0.98
N SER A 46 0.16 -6.61 -1.23
CA SER A 46 0.01 -5.57 -0.20
C SER A 46 -0.88 -4.47 -0.72
N VAL A 47 -1.71 -3.93 0.16
CA VAL A 47 -2.53 -2.76 -0.09
C VAL A 47 -2.09 -1.66 0.87
N ILE A 48 -1.90 -0.46 0.33
CA ILE A 48 -1.67 0.76 1.09
C ILE A 48 -2.90 1.65 0.88
N GLY A 49 -3.73 1.81 1.90
CA GLY A 49 -4.93 2.66 1.83
C GLY A 49 -4.61 4.16 1.97
N GLY A 50 -5.59 5.01 1.70
CA GLY A 50 -5.46 6.47 1.74
C GLY A 50 -4.84 7.02 3.03
N GLU A 51 -5.31 6.59 4.20
CA GLU A 51 -4.74 7.03 5.49
C GLU A 51 -3.25 6.66 5.64
N GLN A 52 -2.85 5.50 5.10
CA GLN A 52 -1.46 5.06 5.12
C GLN A 52 -0.60 5.83 4.11
N LEU A 53 -1.19 6.28 3.00
CA LEU A 53 -0.55 7.17 2.03
C LEU A 53 -0.34 8.57 2.63
N ASP A 54 -1.32 9.11 3.36
CA ASP A 54 -1.17 10.39 4.07
C ASP A 54 -0.11 10.31 5.16
N GLY A 55 -0.05 9.19 5.88
CA GLY A 55 1.03 8.91 6.83
C GLY A 55 2.37 8.57 6.16
N ALA A 56 2.42 8.38 4.84
CA ALA A 56 3.64 8.07 4.09
C ALA A 56 4.52 9.26 3.78
N GLY A 57 3.90 10.40 3.55
CA GLY A 57 4.58 11.60 3.10
C GLY A 57 3.61 12.49 2.34
N PRO A 58 4.14 13.51 1.66
CA PRO A 58 3.35 14.48 0.90
C PRO A 58 2.70 13.92 -0.38
N ARG A 59 2.80 12.61 -0.64
CA ARG A 59 2.29 11.92 -1.83
C ARG A 59 2.92 12.46 -3.13
N VAL A 60 4.18 12.89 -3.07
CA VAL A 60 4.89 13.42 -4.24
C VAL A 60 5.45 12.28 -5.09
N GLN A 61 6.01 11.27 -4.43
CA GLN A 61 6.54 10.09 -5.10
C GLN A 61 6.00 8.80 -4.50
N ALA A 62 5.75 7.80 -5.36
CA ALA A 62 5.29 6.49 -4.93
C ALA A 62 6.29 5.81 -3.98
N ALA A 63 7.58 6.20 -4.05
CA ALA A 63 8.62 5.70 -3.18
C ALA A 63 8.35 5.93 -1.68
N GLU A 64 7.71 7.06 -1.33
CA GLU A 64 7.41 7.43 0.06
C GLU A 64 6.59 6.34 0.78
N ALA A 65 5.58 5.82 0.09
CA ALA A 65 4.71 4.78 0.60
C ALA A 65 5.31 3.39 0.39
N LEU A 66 5.87 3.14 -0.79
CA LEU A 66 6.27 1.79 -1.21
C LEU A 66 7.52 1.26 -0.50
N GLN A 67 8.42 2.14 -0.03
CA GLN A 67 9.63 1.74 0.72
C GLN A 67 9.33 0.94 2.00
N ARG A 68 8.09 1.00 2.51
CA ARG A 68 7.64 0.29 3.71
C ARG A 68 7.26 -1.16 3.44
N LEU A 69 7.09 -1.53 2.16
CA LEU A 69 6.63 -2.86 1.79
C LEU A 69 7.78 -3.87 1.80
N PRO A 70 7.56 -5.08 2.34
CA PRO A 70 8.57 -6.12 2.31
C PRO A 70 8.84 -6.60 0.88
N GLY A 71 10.11 -6.83 0.57
CA GLY A 71 10.54 -7.31 -0.76
C GLY A 71 10.39 -6.26 -1.86
N MET A 72 10.30 -4.99 -1.49
CA MET A 72 10.24 -3.83 -2.36
C MET A 72 11.46 -2.93 -2.11
N LEU A 73 12.05 -2.40 -3.17
CA LEU A 73 13.06 -1.35 -3.10
C LEU A 73 12.49 -0.13 -3.82
N ALA A 74 12.36 0.99 -3.11
CA ALA A 74 12.05 2.28 -3.69
C ALA A 74 13.18 3.25 -3.36
N ALA A 75 14.14 3.37 -4.27
CA ALA A 75 15.26 4.27 -4.07
C ALA A 75 14.93 5.63 -4.70
N ASP A 76 14.61 6.59 -3.83
CA ASP A 76 14.54 8.00 -4.16
C ASP A 76 15.93 8.64 -3.97
N ARG A 77 16.39 9.40 -4.97
CA ARG A 77 17.68 10.13 -4.93
C ARG A 77 17.50 11.64 -4.76
N GLY A 78 16.30 12.10 -4.44
CA GLY A 78 15.98 13.52 -4.26
C GLY A 78 15.96 14.32 -5.56
N ASN A 79 15.85 13.63 -6.70
CA ASN A 79 15.73 14.28 -8.01
C ASN A 79 14.32 14.09 -8.56
N TYR A 80 13.41 15.01 -8.25
CA TYR A 80 12.00 14.96 -8.67
C TYR A 80 11.78 15.10 -10.18
N ALA A 81 12.81 15.47 -10.96
CA ALA A 81 12.73 15.43 -12.42
C ALA A 81 12.94 14.02 -12.98
N GLN A 82 13.37 13.07 -12.14
CA GLN A 82 13.56 11.67 -12.48
C GLN A 82 12.71 10.80 -11.56
N ASP A 83 12.21 9.71 -12.12
CA ASP A 83 11.43 8.78 -11.32
C ASP A 83 12.30 8.00 -10.33
N PRO A 84 11.73 7.64 -9.16
CA PRO A 84 12.42 6.81 -8.19
C PRO A 84 12.68 5.43 -8.80
N GLN A 85 13.80 4.82 -8.44
CA GLN A 85 14.09 3.46 -8.87
C GLN A 85 13.20 2.50 -8.07
N LEU A 86 12.27 1.83 -8.76
CA LEU A 86 11.42 0.82 -8.14
C LEU A 86 11.87 -0.58 -8.51
N SER A 87 11.97 -1.45 -7.51
CA SER A 87 12.25 -2.87 -7.70
C SER A 87 11.38 -3.75 -6.81
N VAL A 88 10.95 -4.89 -7.31
CA VAL A 88 10.12 -5.86 -6.59
C VAL A 88 10.78 -7.23 -6.69
N ARG A 89 11.19 -7.80 -5.56
CA ARG A 89 11.90 -9.10 -5.50
C ARG A 89 13.03 -9.23 -6.55
N GLY A 90 13.77 -8.14 -6.80
CA GLY A 90 14.88 -8.09 -7.76
C GLY A 90 14.51 -7.71 -9.20
N PHE A 91 13.23 -7.75 -9.59
CA PHE A 91 12.77 -7.17 -10.85
C PHE A 91 12.87 -5.64 -10.77
N GLY A 92 13.45 -4.98 -11.77
CA GLY A 92 13.72 -3.53 -11.73
C GLY A 92 15.03 -3.14 -11.05
N ALA A 93 15.77 -4.07 -10.43
CA ALA A 93 17.03 -3.76 -9.74
C ALA A 93 18.13 -3.20 -10.65
N ARG A 94 18.05 -3.47 -11.97
CA ARG A 94 19.00 -2.95 -12.98
C ARG A 94 18.65 -1.56 -13.50
N ALA A 95 17.47 -1.02 -13.18
CA ALA A 95 17.09 0.32 -13.59
C ALA A 95 17.89 1.34 -12.76
N ALA A 96 18.60 2.26 -13.41
CA ALA A 96 19.26 3.35 -12.67
C ALA A 96 18.24 4.35 -12.11
N PHE A 97 17.11 4.54 -12.80
CA PHE A 97 15.99 5.40 -12.45
C PHE A 97 14.71 4.82 -13.07
N GLY A 98 13.56 5.18 -12.50
CA GLY A 98 12.25 4.73 -12.96
C GLY A 98 12.01 3.23 -12.79
N VAL A 99 11.08 2.72 -13.60
CA VAL A 99 10.57 1.35 -13.49
C VAL A 99 10.90 0.55 -14.74
N ARG A 100 11.49 -0.65 -14.56
CA ARG A 100 11.79 -1.58 -15.66
C ARG A 100 11.47 -3.01 -15.27
N GLY A 101 10.79 -3.74 -16.15
CA GLY A 101 10.40 -5.14 -15.91
C GLY A 101 9.34 -5.29 -14.82
N ILE A 102 8.60 -4.23 -14.50
CA ILE A 102 7.45 -4.25 -13.60
C ILE A 102 6.28 -3.63 -14.35
N LYS A 103 5.12 -4.27 -14.26
CA LYS A 103 3.89 -3.75 -14.87
C LYS A 103 3.31 -2.66 -13.97
N LEU A 104 3.05 -1.51 -14.57
CA LEU A 104 2.38 -0.39 -13.92
C LEU A 104 0.96 -0.29 -14.44
N ILE A 105 -0.02 -0.15 -13.55
CA ILE A 105 -1.45 -0.08 -13.89
C ILE A 105 -2.07 1.06 -13.09
N SER A 106 -2.75 1.98 -13.76
CA SER A 106 -3.56 3.04 -13.17
C SER A 106 -5.02 2.75 -13.53
N ASP A 107 -5.89 2.50 -12.55
CA ASP A 107 -7.33 2.30 -12.77
C ASP A 107 -7.67 1.25 -13.86
N GLY A 108 -6.87 0.19 -13.94
CA GLY A 108 -7.01 -0.87 -14.97
C GLY A 108 -6.35 -0.56 -16.32
N ILE A 109 -5.85 0.66 -16.51
CA ILE A 109 -5.12 1.08 -17.72
C ILE A 109 -3.61 0.87 -17.50
N PRO A 110 -2.92 0.11 -18.37
CA PRO A 110 -1.47 -0.03 -18.28
C PRO A 110 -0.78 1.32 -18.44
N ALA A 111 0.00 1.71 -17.43
CA ALA A 111 0.90 2.87 -17.46
C ALA A 111 2.35 2.45 -17.85
N SER A 112 2.56 1.17 -18.17
CA SER A 112 3.82 0.62 -18.66
C SER A 112 3.71 0.16 -20.11
N ILE A 113 4.81 0.30 -20.84
CA ILE A 113 5.05 -0.22 -22.19
C ILE A 113 5.09 -1.77 -22.15
N PRO A 114 4.84 -2.50 -23.26
CA PRO A 114 4.89 -3.97 -23.28
C PRO A 114 6.22 -4.59 -22.86
N ASP A 115 7.32 -3.83 -22.90
CA ASP A 115 8.65 -4.24 -22.41
C ASP A 115 8.82 -4.04 -20.89
N GLY A 116 7.77 -3.59 -20.19
CA GLY A 116 7.77 -3.35 -18.75
C GLY A 116 8.50 -2.08 -18.34
N GLN A 117 8.79 -1.16 -19.28
CA GLN A 117 9.25 0.18 -18.94
C GLN A 117 8.06 1.08 -18.60
N GLY A 118 8.19 1.87 -17.55
CA GLY A 118 7.14 2.80 -17.14
C GLY A 118 7.65 3.85 -16.17
N GLN A 119 6.80 4.83 -15.92
CA GLN A 119 7.06 5.92 -14.99
C GLN A 119 6.04 5.89 -13.85
N ALA A 120 6.54 5.75 -12.61
CA ALA A 120 5.70 5.79 -11.42
C ALA A 120 5.24 7.22 -11.09
N SER A 121 5.89 8.24 -11.63
CA SER A 121 5.44 9.64 -11.53
C SER A 121 4.17 9.93 -12.33
N SER A 122 3.79 9.05 -13.27
CA SER A 122 2.56 9.21 -14.05
C SER A 122 1.29 8.99 -13.23
N PHE A 123 1.40 8.38 -12.04
CA PHE A 123 0.26 8.14 -11.16
C PHE A 123 -0.14 9.42 -10.41
N ALA A 124 -1.43 9.74 -10.41
CA ALA A 124 -1.98 10.85 -9.63
C ALA A 124 -2.14 10.46 -8.14
N LEU A 125 -1.03 10.40 -7.41
CA LEU A 125 -1.01 9.95 -6.00
C LEU A 125 -1.85 10.84 -5.07
N GLY A 126 -1.99 12.12 -5.38
CA GLY A 126 -2.83 13.06 -4.63
C GLY A 126 -4.32 12.70 -4.62
N SER A 127 -4.81 12.04 -5.67
CA SER A 127 -6.19 11.55 -5.78
C SER A 127 -6.30 10.03 -5.67
N ALA A 128 -5.21 9.33 -5.34
CA ALA A 128 -5.23 7.88 -5.22
C ALA A 128 -5.92 7.45 -3.92
N ASP A 129 -6.93 6.59 -4.03
CA ASP A 129 -7.60 5.99 -2.88
C ASP A 129 -6.71 4.94 -2.18
N ARG A 130 -5.99 4.14 -2.98
CA ARG A 130 -5.09 3.10 -2.48
C ARG A 130 -4.04 2.71 -3.52
N ILE A 131 -2.94 2.13 -3.07
CA ILE A 131 -1.91 1.51 -3.90
C ILE A 131 -1.90 0.01 -3.63
N GLU A 132 -2.01 -0.79 -4.70
CA GLU A 132 -1.93 -2.25 -4.64
C GLU A 132 -0.61 -2.71 -5.25
N VAL A 133 0.11 -3.58 -4.53
CA VAL A 133 1.37 -4.16 -5.00
C VAL A 133 1.26 -5.66 -4.98
N LEU A 134 1.21 -6.24 -6.18
CA LEU A 134 1.27 -7.67 -6.38
C LEU A 134 2.72 -8.08 -6.62
N ARG A 135 3.20 -9.05 -5.81
CA ARG A 135 4.57 -9.56 -5.88
C ARG A 135 4.54 -11.05 -6.23
N GLY A 136 5.05 -11.37 -7.41
CA GLY A 136 5.14 -12.75 -7.89
C GLY A 136 4.57 -12.90 -9.30
N PRO A 137 4.79 -14.05 -9.94
CA PRO A 137 4.17 -14.36 -11.21
C PRO A 137 2.67 -14.58 -11.01
N MET A 138 1.88 -14.10 -11.97
CA MET A 138 0.43 -14.35 -12.09
C MET A 138 0.11 -14.90 -13.44
#